data_AF-A0A7S0HPH2-F1
#
_entry.id   AF-A0A7S0HPH2-F1
#
_cell.length_a   1.000
_cell.length_b   1.000
_cell.length_c   1.000
_cell.angle_alpha   90.00
_cell.angle_beta   90.00
_cell.angle_gamma   90.00
#
_symmetry.space_group_name_H-M   'P 1'
#
loop_
_entity.id
_entity.type
_entity.pdbx_description
1 polymer ?
#
loop_
_entity_poly.entity_id
_entity_poly.type
_entity_poly.pdbx_seq_one_letter_code
_entity_poly.pdbx_strand_id
1 'polypeptide(L)'
;KAIKRFRADPLLDGAASLVDQTIEGYSPEGFTINSIILPGTVLLLPQVSLLFHVSRLEDLTPDSLEVLRLLDPPIEMLIVGTGRTLLPLPPATDQWLGSHCI
;
A
#
# COMPACT_ATOMS: atom_id res chain seq x y z
N LYS A 1 -34.63 -5.02 -4.71
CA LYS A 1 -33.45 -5.89 -4.49
C LYS A 1 -32.57 -5.18 -3.46
N ALA A 2 -32.66 -5.55 -2.19
CA ALA A 2 -32.01 -4.85 -1.08
C ALA A 2 -30.55 -5.31 -0.92
N ILE A 3 -29.62 -4.38 -0.96
CA ILE A 3 -28.19 -4.63 -0.73
C ILE A 3 -27.99 -4.62 0.79
N LYS A 4 -27.79 -5.80 1.39
CA LYS A 4 -27.43 -5.92 2.80
C LYS A 4 -26.01 -5.37 2.98
N ARG A 5 -25.90 -4.18 3.56
CA ARG A 5 -24.62 -3.67 4.06
C ARG A 5 -24.30 -4.40 5.36
N PHE A 6 -23.31 -5.27 5.33
CA PHE A 6 -22.76 -5.89 6.52
C PHE A 6 -21.85 -4.87 7.19
N ARG A 7 -22.20 -4.42 8.38
CA ARG A 7 -21.38 -3.49 9.18
C ARG A 7 -20.64 -4.36 10.18
N ALA A 8 -19.33 -4.54 9.99
CA ALA A 8 -18.48 -5.17 11.00
C ALA A 8 -18.45 -4.28 12.26
N ASP A 9 -18.52 -4.89 13.44
CA ASP A 9 -18.58 -4.18 14.73
C ASP A 9 -17.25 -4.37 15.47
N PRO A 10 -16.35 -3.37 15.42
CA PRO A 10 -14.95 -3.53 15.82
C PRO A 10 -14.74 -3.82 17.31
N LEU A 11 -15.79 -3.68 18.14
CA LEU A 11 -15.72 -3.96 19.58
C LEU A 11 -16.10 -5.40 19.95
N LEU A 12 -16.83 -6.11 19.10
CA LEU A 12 -17.27 -7.49 19.34
C LEU A 12 -16.35 -8.52 18.67
N ASP A 13 -15.61 -8.12 17.63
CA ASP A 13 -14.84 -9.03 16.78
C ASP A 13 -13.43 -9.38 17.31
N GLY A 14 -13.08 -9.02 18.55
CA GLY A 14 -12.13 -9.78 19.39
C GLY A 14 -10.68 -10.00 18.90
N ALA A 15 -10.26 -9.38 17.81
CA ALA A 15 -8.89 -9.28 17.35
C ALA A 15 -8.66 -7.82 16.98
N ALA A 16 -7.51 -7.25 17.34
CA ALA A 16 -7.16 -5.90 16.94
C ALA A 16 -7.31 -5.75 15.41
N SER A 17 -8.42 -5.16 14.98
CA SER A 17 -8.66 -4.55 13.68
C SER A 17 -7.92 -5.21 12.51
N LEU A 18 -8.31 -6.44 12.14
CA LEU A 18 -8.14 -6.96 10.77
C LEU A 18 -9.11 -6.20 9.84
N VAL A 19 -9.04 -4.88 9.85
CA VAL A 19 -9.81 -4.03 8.94
C VAL A 19 -9.14 -4.14 7.59
N ASP A 20 -9.90 -4.70 6.64
CA ASP A 20 -9.58 -4.59 5.22
C ASP A 20 -9.22 -3.12 4.93
N GLN A 21 -8.02 -2.89 4.42
CA GLN A 21 -7.53 -1.53 4.20
C GLN A 21 -8.33 -0.91 3.05
N THR A 22 -9.29 -0.05 3.40
CA THR A 22 -10.15 0.59 2.40
C THR A 22 -9.61 1.98 2.08
N ILE A 23 -9.22 2.18 0.81
CA ILE A 23 -8.91 3.51 0.28
C ILE A 23 -10.23 4.24 0.03
N GLU A 24 -10.51 5.25 0.84
CA GLU A 24 -11.72 6.07 0.72
C GLU A 24 -11.51 7.24 -0.26
N GLY A 25 -10.28 7.73 -0.36
CA GLY A 25 -9.92 8.83 -1.24
C GLY A 25 -8.41 8.99 -1.38
N TYR A 26 -8.00 9.70 -2.42
CA TYR A 26 -6.61 10.07 -2.66
C TYR A 26 -6.55 11.44 -3.35
N SER A 27 -5.53 12.21 -3.02
CA SER A 27 -5.18 13.49 -3.65
C SER A 27 -3.68 13.52 -3.93
N PRO A 28 -3.17 14.52 -4.67
CA PRO A 28 -1.73 14.73 -4.79
C PRO A 28 -1.02 14.95 -3.44
N GLU A 29 -1.75 15.30 -2.38
CA GLU A 29 -1.18 15.52 -1.05
C GLU A 29 -1.19 14.27 -0.16
N GLY A 30 -1.92 13.21 -0.51
CA GLY A 30 -1.98 12.00 0.32
C GLY A 30 -3.20 11.11 0.10
N PHE A 31 -3.44 10.22 1.06
CA PHE A 31 -4.49 9.20 1.02
C PHE A 31 -5.39 9.27 2.26
N THR A 32 -6.66 8.94 2.08
CA THR A 32 -7.60 8.66 3.17
C THR A 32 -7.85 7.17 3.19
N ILE A 33 -7.36 6.49 4.24
CA ILE A 33 -7.46 5.04 4.41
C ILE A 33 -8.12 4.77 5.76
N ASN A 34 -9.22 4.02 5.76
CA ASN A 34 -9.99 3.72 6.97
C ASN A 34 -10.29 4.97 7.83
N SER A 35 -10.74 6.04 7.16
CA SER A 35 -11.01 7.37 7.73
C SER A 35 -9.80 8.09 8.36
N ILE A 36 -8.58 7.60 8.14
CA ILE A 36 -7.31 8.23 8.55
C ILE A 36 -6.67 8.92 7.34
N ILE A 37 -6.22 10.16 7.54
CA ILE A 37 -5.53 10.94 6.51
C ILE A 37 -4.01 10.71 6.65
N LEU A 38 -3.40 10.17 5.60
CA LEU A 38 -1.96 9.92 5.50
C LEU A 38 -1.37 10.86 4.44
N PRO A 39 -0.57 11.87 4.85
CA PRO A 39 0.03 12.81 3.91
C PRO A 39 1.21 12.18 3.16
N GLY A 40 1.25 12.34 1.84
CA GLY A 40 2.34 11.89 0.98
C GLY A 40 2.19 10.45 0.47
N THR A 41 3.32 9.83 0.17
CA THR A 41 3.37 8.45 -0.33
C THR A 41 3.09 7.47 0.79
N VAL A 42 2.26 6.46 0.49
CA VAL A 42 1.87 5.44 1.45
C VAL A 42 2.28 4.07 0.93
N LEU A 43 2.87 3.27 1.80
CA LEU A 43 3.03 1.83 1.62
C LEU A 43 1.84 1.14 2.29
N LEU A 44 0.96 0.56 1.47
CA LEU A 44 -0.23 -0.12 1.92
C LEU A 44 0.02 -1.63 1.99
N LEU A 45 0.02 -2.18 3.20
CA LEU A 45 0.13 -3.61 3.47
C LEU A 45 -1.21 -4.15 3.96
N PRO A 46 -1.47 -5.47 3.86
CA PRO A 46 -2.78 -6.04 4.22
C PRO A 46 -3.28 -5.67 5.63
N GLN A 47 -2.37 -5.46 6.58
CA GLN A 47 -2.71 -5.19 7.98
C GLN A 47 -2.34 -3.78 8.44
N VAL A 48 -1.54 -3.03 7.67
CA VAL A 48 -1.01 -1.73 8.11
C VAL A 48 -0.77 -0.78 6.93
N SER A 49 -1.06 0.49 7.17
CA SER A 49 -0.69 1.59 6.28
C SER A 49 0.50 2.35 6.87
N LEU A 50 1.56 2.53 6.09
CA LEU A 50 2.79 3.21 6.52
C LEU A 50 3.08 4.41 5.63
N LEU A 51 3.56 5.51 6.21
CA LEU A 51 4.16 6.59 5.42
C LEU A 51 5.46 6.10 4.81
N PHE A 52 5.57 6.20 3.49
CA PHE A 52 6.71 5.72 2.73
C PHE A 52 7.60 6.90 2.35
N HIS A 53 8.90 6.77 2.60
CA HIS A 53 9.85 7.87 2.42
C HIS A 53 10.00 8.30 0.95
N VAL A 54 9.77 7.38 0.02
CA VAL A 54 9.89 7.60 -1.42
C VAL A 54 8.83 8.60 -1.89
N SER A 55 9.26 9.82 -2.19
CA SER A 55 8.37 10.91 -2.62
C SER A 55 8.22 11.00 -4.15
N ARG A 56 9.22 10.48 -4.88
CA ARG A 56 9.25 10.48 -6.35
C ARG A 56 9.61 9.08 -6.84
N LEU A 57 9.17 8.75 -8.06
CA LEU A 57 9.44 7.44 -8.63
C LEU A 57 10.94 7.15 -8.80
N GLU A 58 11.75 8.19 -9.03
CA GLU A 58 13.21 8.11 -9.11
C GLU A 58 13.86 7.68 -7.78
N ASP A 59 13.22 7.94 -6.64
CA ASP A 59 13.72 7.55 -5.31
C ASP A 59 13.34 6.11 -4.94
N LEU A 60 12.55 5.43 -5.78
CA LEU A 60 12.15 4.05 -5.59
C LEU A 60 13.33 3.15 -5.97
N THR A 61 14.25 2.96 -5.05
CA THR A 61 15.43 2.09 -5.21
C THR A 61 15.18 0.68 -4.66
N PRO A 62 15.98 -0.32 -5.07
CA PRO A 62 15.97 -1.65 -4.45
C PRO A 62 16.06 -1.61 -2.92
N ASP A 63 16.95 -0.77 -2.37
CA ASP A 63 17.15 -0.62 -0.92
C ASP A 63 15.87 -0.15 -0.22
N SER A 64 15.09 0.72 -0.86
CA SER A 64 13.79 1.17 -0.34
C SER A 64 12.75 0.04 -0.29
N LEU A 65 12.90 -1.00 -1.12
CA LEU A 65 11.99 -2.14 -1.23
C LEU A 65 12.44 -3.38 -0.44
N GLU A 66 13.66 -3.40 0.07
CA GLU A 66 14.20 -4.49 0.89
C GLU A 66 13.32 -4.83 2.09
N VAL A 67 12.66 -3.83 2.68
CA VAL A 67 11.72 -4.01 3.79
C VAL A 67 10.56 -4.95 3.43
N LEU A 68 10.15 -5.01 2.16
CA LEU A 68 9.06 -5.89 1.70
C LEU A 68 9.45 -7.37 1.80
N ARG A 69 10.75 -7.70 1.76
CA ARG A 69 11.23 -9.08 1.90
C ARG A 69 11.18 -9.60 3.33
N LEU A 70 11.04 -8.71 4.30
CA LEU A 70 10.92 -9.06 5.71
C LEU A 70 9.48 -9.41 6.11
N LEU A 71 8.52 -9.25 5.19
CA LEU A 71 7.11 -9.52 5.43
C LEU A 71 6.83 -11.02 5.34
N ASP A 72 6.06 -11.52 6.32
CA ASP A 72 5.48 -12.87 6.32
C ASP A 72 3.95 -12.71 6.42
N PRO A 73 3.17 -13.16 5.41
CA PRO A 73 3.59 -13.87 4.20
C PRO A 73 4.35 -13.00 3.18
N PRO A 74 5.13 -13.60 2.26
CA PRO A 74 5.82 -12.86 1.21
C PRO A 74 4.84 -12.17 0.26
N ILE A 75 5.26 -11.03 -0.28
CA ILE A 75 4.46 -10.26 -1.24
C ILE A 75 4.54 -10.91 -2.62
N GLU A 76 3.40 -11.32 -3.18
CA GLU A 76 3.30 -11.90 -4.53
C GLU A 76 2.98 -10.87 -5.61
N MET A 77 2.46 -9.70 -5.23
CA MET A 77 2.06 -8.65 -6.15
C MET A 77 2.28 -7.28 -5.52
N LEU A 78 3.08 -6.44 -6.19
CA LEU A 78 3.28 -5.05 -5.83
C LEU A 78 2.56 -4.14 -6.84
N ILE A 79 1.65 -3.31 -6.35
CA ILE A 79 1.00 -2.27 -7.15
C ILE A 79 1.69 -0.93 -6.86
N VAL A 80 2.28 -0.32 -7.87
CA VAL A 80 2.94 0.99 -7.76
C VAL A 80 2.06 2.08 -8.37
N GLY A 81 1.53 2.95 -7.50
CA GLY A 81 0.80 4.13 -7.92
C GLY A 81 1.75 5.27 -8.32
N THR A 82 1.84 5.58 -9.60
CA THR A 82 2.67 6.68 -10.15
C THR A 82 1.95 8.04 -10.15
N GLY A 83 0.83 8.13 -9.46
CA GLY A 83 0.02 9.34 -9.33
C GLY A 83 -0.78 9.64 -10.60
N ARG A 84 -0.60 10.85 -11.16
CA ARG A 84 -1.44 11.36 -12.27
C ARG A 84 -1.12 10.74 -13.63
N THR A 85 0.07 10.17 -13.79
CA THR A 85 0.56 9.67 -15.07
C THR A 85 1.25 8.34 -14.85
N LEU A 86 0.97 7.38 -15.73
CA LEU A 86 1.68 6.11 -15.75
C LEU A 86 3.12 6.36 -16.20
N LEU A 87 4.05 6.14 -15.26
CA LEU A 87 5.48 6.23 -15.49
C LEU A 87 6.10 4.83 -15.38
N PRO A 88 7.10 4.51 -16.23
CA PRO A 88 7.84 3.26 -16.10
C PRO A 88 8.68 3.26 -14.81
N LEU A 89 8.84 2.09 -14.21
CA LEU A 89 9.71 1.91 -13.05
C LEU A 89 11.18 2.19 -13.41
N PRO A 90 12.00 2.64 -12.46
CA PRO A 90 13.44 2.75 -12.66
C PRO A 90 14.03 1.39 -13.05
N PRO A 91 14.95 1.32 -14.05
CA PRO A 91 15.46 0.04 -14.55
C PRO A 91 16.11 -0.85 -13.50
N ALA A 92 16.82 -0.25 -12.53
CA ALA A 92 17.45 -0.99 -11.44
C ALA A 92 16.43 -1.67 -10.52
N THR A 93 15.30 -1.01 -10.30
CA THR A 93 14.22 -1.48 -9.43
C THR A 93 13.40 -2.55 -10.13
N ASP A 94 13.09 -2.35 -11.41
CA ASP A 94 12.43 -3.36 -12.25
C ASP A 94 13.24 -4.66 -12.33
N GLN A 95 14.55 -4.54 -12.55
CA GLN A 95 15.45 -5.70 -12.55
C GLN A 95 15.52 -6.39 -11.19
N TRP A 96 15.49 -5.63 -10.09
CA TRP A 96 15.50 -6.19 -8.74
C TRP A 96 14.20 -6.93 -8.43
N LEU A 97 13.03 -6.40 -8.81
CA LEU A 97 11.74 -7.07 -8.65
C LEU A 97 11.70 -8.40 -9.40
N GLY A 98 12.12 -8.39 -10.67
CA GLY A 98 12.19 -9.61 -11.49
C GLY A 98 13.15 -10.68 -10.94
N SER A 99 14.21 -10.26 -10.24
CA SER A 99 15.16 -11.19 -9.60
C SER A 99 14.62 -11.82 -8.31
N HIS A 100 13.60 -11.21 -7.70
CA HIS A 100 13.01 -11.63 -6.43
C HIS A 100 11.59 -12.20 -6.56
N CYS A 101 11.13 -12.41 -7.80
CA CYS A 101 9.81 -12.94 -8.12
C CYS A 101 8.65 -12.10 -7.53
N ILE A 102 8.81 -10.77 -7.53
CA ILE A 102 7.78 -9.79 -7.18
C ILE A 102 7.31 -9.09 -8.47
#